data_AF-A0A0D7CN14-F1
#
_entry.id   AF-A0A0D7CN14-F1
#
_cell.length_a   1.000
_cell.length_b   1.000
_cell.length_c   1.000
_cell.angle_alpha   90.00
_cell.angle_beta   90.00
_cell.angle_gamma   90.00
#
_symmetry.space_group_name_H-M   'P 1'
#
loop_
_entity.id
_entity.type
_entity.pdbx_description
1 polymer ?
#
loop_
_entity_poly.entity_id
_entity_poly.type
_entity_poly.pdbx_seq_one_letter_code
_entity_poly.pdbx_strand_id
1 'polypeptide(L)'
;MAVINSGSNALAAPEGAMHADDVLAAYTWSAGDCFRCATPQVPTVSVGEIDTPSGERYDIRACGRCVVAMEAERQRWARRHGLAYRPGELGAS
;
A
#
# COMPACT_ATOMS: atom_id res chain seq x y z
N MET A 1 36.28 -7.88 -33.19
CA MET A 1 36.06 -7.58 -31.76
C MET A 1 34.92 -6.57 -31.66
N ALA A 2 33.71 -7.02 -31.30
CA ALA A 2 32.57 -6.14 -31.09
C ALA A 2 32.36 -5.99 -29.58
N VAL A 3 32.55 -4.77 -29.07
CA VAL A 3 32.17 -4.39 -27.70
C VAL A 3 30.73 -3.91 -27.74
N ILE A 4 29.80 -4.76 -27.28
CA ILE A 4 28.43 -4.34 -26.98
C ILE A 4 28.45 -3.65 -25.61
N ASN A 5 28.36 -2.33 -25.63
CA ASN A 5 28.18 -1.52 -24.43
C ASN A 5 26.71 -1.67 -24.00
N SER A 6 26.46 -2.57 -23.06
CA SER A 6 25.15 -2.76 -22.42
C SER A 6 24.82 -1.54 -21.57
N GLY A 7 24.25 -0.51 -22.21
CA GLY A 7 23.60 0.61 -21.55
C GLY A 7 22.44 0.11 -20.72
N SER A 8 22.71 -0.28 -19.48
CA SER A 8 21.71 -0.47 -18.44
C SER A 8 21.17 0.90 -18.08
N ASN A 9 20.21 1.38 -18.85
CA ASN A 9 19.38 2.52 -18.48
C ASN A 9 18.41 2.06 -17.39
N ALA A 10 18.95 1.73 -16.21
CA ALA A 10 18.19 1.69 -14.99
C ALA A 10 17.82 3.14 -14.70
N LEU A 11 16.65 3.55 -15.21
CA LEU A 11 15.97 4.75 -14.78
C LEU A 11 15.80 4.61 -13.26
N ALA A 12 16.74 5.19 -12.51
CA ALA A 12 16.65 5.30 -11.07
C ALA A 12 15.29 5.92 -10.77
N ALA A 13 14.45 5.20 -10.03
CA ALA A 13 13.21 5.76 -9.53
C ALA A 13 13.56 7.08 -8.83
N PRO A 14 12.79 8.17 -9.06
CA PRO A 14 13.13 9.46 -8.47
C PRO A 14 13.24 9.28 -6.96
N GLU A 15 14.30 9.83 -6.34
CA GLU A 15 14.48 9.84 -4.88
C GLU A 15 13.18 10.36 -4.24
N GLY A 16 12.40 9.45 -3.64
CA GLY A 16 11.04 9.73 -3.13
C GLY A 16 9.91 8.89 -3.72
N ALA A 17 10.18 8.05 -4.74
CA ALA A 17 9.23 7.03 -5.18
C ALA A 17 9.13 5.92 -4.11
N MET A 18 7.92 5.71 -3.60
CA MET A 18 7.64 4.64 -2.64
C MET A 18 7.75 3.27 -3.33
N HIS A 19 8.60 2.39 -2.82
CA HIS A 19 8.70 1.01 -3.30
C HIS A 19 7.61 0.13 -2.70
N ALA A 20 7.06 -0.76 -3.51
CA ALA A 20 5.99 -1.66 -3.07
C ALA A 20 6.43 -2.56 -1.92
N ASP A 21 7.66 -3.08 -1.96
CA ASP A 21 8.17 -3.97 -0.91
C ASP A 21 8.28 -3.28 0.45
N ASP A 22 8.69 -2.00 0.49
CA ASP A 22 8.75 -1.21 1.72
C ASP A 22 7.35 -1.02 2.33
N VAL A 23 6.35 -0.78 1.48
CA VAL A 23 4.96 -0.71 1.91
C VAL A 23 4.53 -2.04 2.50
N LEU A 24 4.76 -3.15 1.79
CA LEU A 24 4.29 -4.45 2.25
C LEU A 24 4.97 -4.87 3.55
N ALA A 25 6.25 -4.55 3.73
CA ALA A 25 7.00 -4.83 4.95
C ALA A 25 6.55 -4.01 6.17
N ALA A 26 5.86 -2.88 5.96
CA ALA A 26 5.35 -2.03 7.05
C ALA A 26 4.09 -2.60 7.74
N TYR A 27 3.52 -3.70 7.22
CA TYR A 27 2.25 -4.25 7.67
C TYR A 27 2.38 -5.68 8.21
N THR A 28 1.49 -6.04 9.14
CA THR A 28 1.30 -7.43 9.60
C THR A 28 0.13 -8.06 8.87
N TRP A 29 0.39 -9.19 8.19
CA TRP A 29 -0.57 -9.82 7.28
C TRP A 29 -1.21 -11.06 7.92
N SER A 30 -2.50 -11.27 7.62
CA SER A 30 -3.20 -12.54 7.89
C SER A 30 -4.17 -12.88 6.77
N ALA A 31 -4.58 -14.14 6.67
CA ALA A 31 -5.55 -14.57 5.66
C ALA A 31 -6.90 -13.87 5.86
N GLY A 32 -7.53 -13.43 4.77
CA GLY A 32 -8.84 -12.81 4.79
C GLY A 32 -9.30 -12.37 3.39
N ASP A 33 -10.39 -11.62 3.35
CA ASP A 33 -11.00 -11.16 2.10
C ASP A 33 -10.67 -9.68 1.89
N CYS A 34 -10.25 -9.34 0.67
CA CYS A 34 -9.95 -7.95 0.34
C CYS A 34 -11.25 -7.18 0.07
N PHE A 35 -11.58 -6.20 0.91
CA PHE A 35 -12.77 -5.36 0.73
C PHE A 35 -12.75 -4.58 -0.60
N ARG A 36 -11.55 -4.17 -1.06
CA ARG A 36 -11.40 -3.26 -2.20
C ARG A 36 -11.49 -3.96 -3.56
N CYS A 37 -11.03 -5.21 -3.67
CA CYS A 37 -11.07 -5.97 -4.93
C CYS A 37 -11.86 -7.28 -4.85
N ALA A 38 -12.54 -7.53 -3.73
CA ALA A 38 -13.37 -8.71 -3.48
C ALA A 38 -12.65 -10.05 -3.68
N THR A 39 -11.31 -10.08 -3.62
CA THR A 39 -10.55 -11.33 -3.71
C THR A 39 -10.60 -12.04 -2.35
N PRO A 40 -11.15 -13.26 -2.27
CA PRO A 40 -11.28 -13.97 -1.01
C PRO A 40 -10.02 -14.76 -0.64
N GLN A 41 -9.84 -15.05 0.65
CA GLN A 41 -8.82 -15.95 1.19
C GLN A 41 -7.37 -15.63 0.77
N VAL A 42 -7.00 -14.36 0.73
CA VAL A 42 -5.64 -13.89 0.42
C VAL A 42 -4.97 -13.27 1.65
N PRO A 43 -3.63 -13.09 1.65
CA PRO A 43 -2.99 -12.25 2.64
C PRO A 43 -3.56 -10.83 2.61
N THR A 44 -4.07 -10.39 3.76
CA THR A 44 -4.68 -9.08 3.97
C THR A 44 -4.17 -8.43 5.25
N VAL A 45 -4.29 -7.11 5.35
CA VAL A 45 -4.07 -6.35 6.57
C VAL A 45 -5.30 -5.51 6.88
N SER A 46 -5.54 -5.26 8.17
CA SER A 46 -6.53 -4.27 8.61
C SER A 46 -6.11 -2.88 8.13
N VAL A 47 -7.03 -2.15 7.51
CA VAL A 47 -6.81 -0.80 6.99
C VAL A 47 -7.79 0.20 7.59
N GLY A 48 -8.51 -0.20 8.64
CA GLY A 48 -9.50 0.60 9.34
C GLY A 48 -10.68 -0.24 9.79
N GLU A 49 -11.65 0.41 10.40
CA GLU A 49 -12.85 -0.22 10.92
C GLU A 49 -14.07 0.61 10.53
N ILE A 50 -15.22 -0.03 10.36
CA ILE A 50 -16.49 0.63 10.07
C ILE A 50 -17.54 0.23 11.09
N ASP A 51 -18.21 1.24 11.65
CA ASP A 51 -19.38 1.06 12.50
C ASP A 51 -20.64 1.05 11.64
N THR A 52 -21.50 0.06 11.84
CA THR A 52 -22.81 0.00 11.20
C THR A 52 -23.85 0.77 12.02
N PRO A 53 -24.99 1.14 11.41
CA PRO A 53 -26.11 1.71 12.15
C PRO A 53 -26.68 0.79 13.24
N SER A 54 -26.47 -0.54 13.13
CA SER A 54 -26.82 -1.53 14.16
C SER A 54 -25.87 -1.49 15.38
N GLY A 55 -24.80 -0.70 15.31
CA GLY A 55 -23.77 -0.61 16.35
C GLY A 55 -22.71 -1.71 16.27
N GLU A 56 -22.68 -2.49 15.19
CA GLU A 56 -21.65 -3.50 14.96
C GLU A 56 -20.41 -2.85 14.34
N ARG A 57 -19.23 -3.31 14.75
CA ARG A 57 -17.94 -2.80 14.26
C ARG A 57 -17.26 -3.88 13.44
N TYR A 58 -16.92 -3.56 12.20
CA TYR A 58 -16.30 -4.48 11.25
C TYR A 58 -14.88 -4.03 10.89
N ASP A 59 -13.93 -4.96 10.99
CA ASP A 59 -12.57 -4.77 10.49
C ASP A 59 -12.57 -4.75 8.95
N ILE A 60 -12.04 -3.68 8.37
CA ILE A 60 -11.87 -3.53 6.93
C ILE A 60 -10.48 -4.02 6.55
N ARG A 61 -10.41 -5.02 5.67
CA ARG A 61 -9.15 -5.67 5.30
C ARG A 61 -8.82 -5.53 3.82
N ALA A 62 -7.56 -5.25 3.48
CA ALA A 62 -7.11 -5.11 2.10
C ALA A 62 -5.91 -6.00 1.78
N CYS A 63 -5.85 -6.54 0.56
CA CYS A 63 -4.71 -7.32 0.08
C CYS A 63 -3.52 -6.43 -0.33
N GLY A 64 -2.34 -7.02 -0.48
CA GLY A 64 -1.09 -6.31 -0.80
C GLY A 64 -1.19 -5.35 -1.99
N ARG A 65 -1.79 -5.79 -3.10
CA ARG A 65 -2.00 -4.93 -4.29
C ARG A 65 -2.83 -3.68 -3.95
N CYS A 66 -3.91 -3.85 -3.19
CA CYS A 66 -4.79 -2.75 -2.82
C CYS A 66 -4.13 -1.82 -1.79
N VAL A 67 -3.38 -2.35 -0.84
CA VAL A 67 -2.61 -1.57 0.14
C VAL A 67 -1.57 -0.68 -0.55
N VAL A 68 -0.80 -1.21 -1.50
CA VAL A 68 0.18 -0.42 -2.26
C VAL A 68 -0.49 0.72 -3.02
N ALA A 69 -1.66 0.46 -3.64
CA ALA A 69 -2.43 1.51 -4.33
C ALA A 69 -2.94 2.59 -3.35
N MET A 70 -3.47 2.19 -2.19
CA MET A 70 -3.94 3.09 -1.14
C MET A 70 -2.82 3.97 -0.58
N GLU A 71 -1.66 3.38 -0.31
CA GLU A 71 -0.49 4.11 0.18
C GLU A 71 0.02 5.11 -0.87
N ALA A 72 -0.01 4.74 -2.15
CA ALA A 72 0.35 5.65 -3.22
C ALA A 72 -0.62 6.84 -3.32
N GLU A 73 -1.93 6.61 -3.10
CA GLU A 73 -2.94 7.67 -3.01
C GLU A 73 -2.65 8.60 -1.82
N ARG A 74 -2.34 8.02 -0.65
CA ARG A 74 -2.00 8.74 0.59
C ARG A 74 -0.72 9.57 0.45
N GLN A 75 0.34 9.00 -0.12
CA GLN A 75 1.60 9.71 -0.39
C GLN A 75 1.37 10.90 -1.34
N ARG A 76 0.59 10.70 -2.41
CA ARG A 76 0.23 11.79 -3.33
C ARG A 76 -0.56 12.89 -2.63
N TRP A 77 -1.48 12.52 -1.74
CA TRP A 77 -2.25 13.49 -0.95
C TRP A 77 -1.34 14.26 0.01
N ALA A 78 -0.54 13.58 0.82
CA ALA A 78 0.40 14.21 1.76
C ALA A 78 1.33 15.21 1.05
N ARG A 79 1.88 14.82 -0.11
CA ARG A 79 2.71 15.70 -0.94
C ARG A 79 1.97 16.96 -1.41
N ARG A 80 0.71 16.85 -1.83
CA ARG A 80 -0.10 18.01 -2.26
C ARG A 80 -0.41 18.96 -1.10
N HIS A 81 -0.42 18.46 0.13
CA HIS A 81 -0.77 19.23 1.32
C HIS A 81 0.44 19.61 2.19
N GLY A 82 1.67 19.33 1.73
CA GLY A 82 2.90 19.62 2.50
C GLY A 82 3.00 18.84 3.81
N LEU A 83 2.36 17.67 3.89
CA LEU A 83 2.36 16.82 5.08
C LEU A 83 3.43 15.73 4.98
N ALA A 84 3.94 15.31 6.14
CA ALA A 84 4.81 14.16 6.23
C ALA A 84 4.06 12.88 5.84
N TYR A 85 4.76 11.94 5.22
CA TYR A 85 4.24 10.66 4.82
C TYR A 85 5.12 9.54 5.37
N ARG A 86 4.50 8.51 5.93
CA ARG A 86 5.15 7.27 6.35
C ARG A 86 4.25 6.07 6.01
N PRO A 87 4.76 5.01 5.36
CA PRO A 87 4.03 3.77 5.14
C PRO A 87 3.64 3.09 6.46
N GLY A 88 2.62 2.24 6.44
CA GLY A 88 2.22 1.45 7.62
C GLY A 88 1.18 2.14 8.50
N GLU A 89 0.59 3.25 8.03
CA GLU A 89 -0.34 4.07 8.83
C GLU A 89 -1.78 4.05 8.28
N LEU A 90 -2.09 3.15 7.34
CA LEU A 90 -3.50 2.86 7.04
C LEU A 90 -4.18 2.28 8.28
N GLY A 91 -5.35 2.79 8.63
CA GLY A 91 -6.11 2.35 9.81
C GLY A 91 -5.63 2.95 11.15
N ALA A 92 -4.52 3.70 11.17
CA ALA A 92 -4.15 4.49 12.35
C ALA A 92 -5.13 5.67 12.47
N SER A 93 -6.11 5.51 13.35
CA SER A 93 -7.10 6.54 13.72
C SER A 93 -6.81 7.09 15.10
#